data_AF-A0A2G4I8R2-F1
#
_entry.id   AF-A0A2G4I8R2-F1
#
_cell.length_a   1.000
_cell.length_b   1.000
_cell.length_c   1.000
_cell.angle_alpha   90.00
_cell.angle_beta   90.00
_cell.angle_gamma   90.00
#
_symmetry.space_group_name_H-M   'P 1'
#
loop_
_entity.id
_entity.type
_entity.pdbx_description
1 polymer ?
#
loop_
_entity_poly.entity_id
_entity_poly.type
_entity_poly.pdbx_seq_one_letter_code
_entity_poly.pdbx_strand_id
1 'polypeptide(L)'
;MKHLVLLLALATTVAFAQAEEPKKVAIGKAAPDFKIKDSTGKEINLAELTAKGPVLVRLTCGCLGCDKELPYFQELHTAYKAQGL
;
A
#
# COMPACT_ATOMS: atom_id res chain seq x y z
N MET A 1 -9.95 -33.29 -36.24
CA MET A 1 -10.49 -33.27 -34.87
C MET A 1 -9.40 -33.33 -33.79
N LYS A 2 -8.38 -34.21 -33.89
CA LYS A 2 -7.23 -34.26 -32.95
C LYS A 2 -6.46 -32.94 -32.80
N HIS A 3 -6.21 -32.22 -33.90
CA HIS A 3 -5.49 -30.94 -33.87
C HIS A 3 -6.29 -29.80 -33.21
N LEU A 4 -7.63 -29.85 -33.30
CA LEU A 4 -8.51 -28.83 -32.70
C LEU A 4 -8.55 -28.97 -31.17
N VAL A 5 -8.54 -30.20 -30.66
CA VAL A 5 -8.44 -30.51 -29.22
C VAL A 5 -7.06 -30.10 -28.68
N LEU A 6 -5.99 -30.32 -29.46
CA LEU A 6 -4.64 -29.93 -29.07
C LEU A 6 -4.46 -28.41 -28.98
N LEU A 7 -5.05 -27.66 -29.91
CA LEU A 7 -5.00 -26.19 -29.91
C LEU A 7 -5.83 -25.58 -28.77
N LEU A 8 -6.98 -26.17 -28.45
CA LEU A 8 -7.83 -25.72 -27.34
C LEU A 8 -7.17 -25.96 -25.97
N ALA A 9 -6.44 -27.07 -25.82
CA ALA A 9 -5.67 -27.38 -24.61
C ALA A 9 -4.43 -26.49 -24.44
N LEU A 10 -3.86 -25.98 -25.55
CA LEU A 10 -2.72 -25.08 -25.50
C LEU A 10 -3.15 -23.63 -25.20
N ALA A 11 -4.36 -23.22 -25.59
CA ALA A 11 -4.88 -21.90 -25.27
C ALA A 11 -5.26 -21.75 -23.79
N THR A 12 -5.71 -22.82 -23.14
CA THR A 12 -6.09 -22.79 -21.71
C THR A 12 -4.89 -22.70 -20.77
N THR A 13 -3.71 -23.21 -21.13
CA THR A 13 -2.51 -23.11 -20.27
C THR A 13 -1.89 -21.72 -20.23
N VAL A 14 -2.01 -20.93 -21.31
CA VAL A 14 -1.46 -19.57 -21.39
C VAL A 14 -2.27 -18.58 -20.54
N ALA A 15 -3.59 -18.78 -20.41
CA ALA A 15 -4.46 -17.90 -19.64
C ALA A 15 -4.21 -17.93 -18.12
N PHE A 16 -3.70 -19.05 -17.58
CA PHE A 16 -3.39 -19.17 -16.14
C PHE A 16 -1.95 -18.76 -15.78
N ALA A 17 -1.09 -18.49 -16.78
CA ALA A 17 0.34 -18.25 -16.57
C ALA A 17 0.72 -16.76 -16.45
N GLN A 18 -0.21 -15.82 -16.64
CA GLN A 18 0.06 -14.41 -16.35
C GLN A 18 -0.03 -14.14 -14.84
N ALA A 19 0.97 -14.61 -14.10
CA ALA A 19 1.27 -14.04 -12.81
C ALA A 19 1.78 -12.61 -13.03
N GLU A 20 1.04 -11.60 -12.56
CA GLU A 20 1.55 -10.23 -12.55
C GLU A 20 2.83 -10.19 -11.71
N GLU A 21 3.92 -9.64 -12.26
CA GLU A 21 5.12 -9.40 -11.47
C GLU A 21 4.76 -8.53 -10.26
N PRO A 22 5.27 -8.86 -9.05
CA PRO A 22 4.96 -8.10 -7.86
C PRO A 22 5.42 -6.66 -8.06
N LYS A 23 4.47 -5.73 -8.03
CA LYS A 23 4.75 -4.29 -8.11
C LYS A 23 5.70 -3.92 -6.98
N LYS A 24 6.93 -3.56 -7.31
CA LYS A 24 7.93 -3.12 -6.35
C LYS A 24 7.57 -1.72 -5.85
N VAL A 25 7.76 -1.50 -4.56
CA VAL A 25 7.66 -0.15 -3.99
C VAL A 25 8.83 0.68 -4.54
N ALA A 26 8.51 1.85 -5.09
CA ALA A 26 9.51 2.75 -5.67
C ALA A 26 10.27 3.51 -4.57
N ILE A 27 11.40 2.96 -4.13
CA ILE A 27 12.25 3.56 -3.09
C ILE A 27 12.78 4.93 -3.57
N GLY A 28 12.70 5.94 -2.70
CA GLY A 28 13.17 7.30 -2.99
C GLY A 28 12.28 8.12 -3.92
N LYS A 29 11.14 7.58 -4.37
CA LYS A 29 10.10 8.35 -5.05
C LYS A 29 9.09 8.88 -4.04
N ALA A 30 8.50 10.02 -4.36
CA ALA A 30 7.38 10.55 -3.60
C ALA A 30 6.23 9.54 -3.57
N ALA A 31 5.51 9.51 -2.44
CA ALA A 31 4.27 8.75 -2.36
C ALA A 31 3.26 9.30 -3.39
N PRO A 32 2.39 8.46 -3.98
CA PRO A 32 1.35 8.93 -4.88
C PRO A 32 0.43 9.93 -4.19
N ASP A 33 0.06 11.01 -4.89
CA ASP A 33 -0.90 11.97 -4.37
C ASP A 33 -2.27 11.34 -4.21
N PHE A 34 -2.90 11.58 -3.06
CA PHE A 34 -4.28 11.17 -2.81
C PHE A 34 -5.02 12.14 -1.90
N LYS A 35 -6.35 12.10 -2.03
CA LYS A 35 -7.29 12.75 -1.13
C LYS A 35 -8.30 11.72 -0.64
N ILE A 36 -8.50 11.64 0.67
CA ILE A 36 -9.42 10.70 1.29
C ILE A 36 -10.30 11.42 2.30
N LYS A 37 -11.48 10.89 2.60
CA LYS A 37 -12.29 11.38 3.72
C LYS A 37 -12.00 10.57 4.97
N ASP A 38 -11.83 11.24 6.10
CA ASP A 38 -11.75 10.57 7.40
C ASP A 38 -13.14 10.10 7.89
N SER A 39 -13.18 9.49 9.07
CA SER A 39 -14.42 8.98 9.69
C SER A 39 -15.45 10.08 10.01
N THR A 40 -15.04 11.34 10.03
CA THR A 40 -15.93 12.50 10.22
C THR A 40 -16.40 13.11 8.89
N GLY A 41 -15.89 12.61 7.76
CA GLY A 41 -16.18 13.12 6.43
C GLY A 41 -15.28 14.29 6.00
N LYS A 42 -14.31 14.68 6.82
CA LYS A 42 -13.34 15.73 6.49
C LYS A 42 -12.35 15.19 5.45
N GLU A 43 -12.09 15.98 4.41
CA GLU A 43 -11.07 15.66 3.42
C GLU A 43 -9.66 15.81 4.02
N ILE A 44 -8.84 14.79 3.82
CA ILE A 44 -7.42 14.73 4.10
C ILE A 44 -6.70 14.68 2.77
N ASN A 45 -5.79 15.62 2.55
CA ASN A 45 -4.92 15.72 1.39
C ASN A 45 -3.49 15.37 1.79
N LEU A 46 -2.88 14.36 1.14
CA LEU A 46 -1.51 13.94 1.48
C LEU A 46 -0.50 15.08 1.32
N ALA A 47 -0.62 15.88 0.26
CA ALA A 47 0.31 16.98 -0.03
C ALA A 47 0.33 18.04 1.09
N GLU A 48 -0.80 18.27 1.75
CA GLU A 48 -0.89 19.18 2.90
C GLU A 48 -0.23 18.61 4.14
N LEU A 49 -0.36 17.29 4.37
CA LEU A 49 0.26 16.61 5.50
C LEU A 49 1.79 16.59 5.39
N THR A 50 2.32 16.41 4.18
CA THR A 50 3.77 16.33 3.92
C THR A 50 4.43 17.68 3.69
N ALA A 51 3.67 18.77 3.61
CA ALA A 51 4.20 20.11 3.32
C ALA A 51 5.24 20.61 4.34
N LYS A 52 5.21 20.10 5.57
CA LYS A 52 6.14 20.47 6.65
C LYS A 52 7.28 19.47 6.88
N GLY A 53 7.30 18.36 6.14
CA GLY A 53 8.27 17.30 6.35
C GLY A 53 7.69 15.90 6.15
N PRO A 54 8.47 14.86 6.45
CA PRO A 54 8.01 13.48 6.41
C PRO A 54 6.87 13.26 7.42
N VAL A 55 5.98 12.33 7.10
CA VAL A 55 4.91 11.90 8.00
C VAL A 55 4.99 10.40 8.24
N LEU A 56 4.71 9.98 9.47
CA LEU A 56 4.60 8.56 9.82
C LEU A 56 3.19 8.04 9.46
N VAL A 57 3.11 7.16 8.46
CA VAL A 57 1.84 6.56 8.01
C VAL A 57 1.70 5.15 8.57
N ARG A 58 0.61 4.88 9.29
CA ARG A 58 0.23 3.54 9.75
C ARG A 58 -0.95 3.01 8.93
N LEU A 59 -0.73 1.91 8.21
CA LEU A 59 -1.79 1.19 7.51
C LEU A 59 -2.24 0.01 8.38
N THR A 60 -3.53 -0.06 8.71
CA THR A 60 -4.07 -1.06 9.63
C THR A 60 -5.35 -1.66 9.11
N CYS A 61 -5.53 -2.97 9.28
CA CYS A 61 -6.80 -3.66 9.09
C CYS A 61 -7.57 -3.86 10.40
N GLY A 62 -7.02 -3.43 11.54
CA GLY A 62 -7.64 -3.56 12.85
C GLY A 62 -7.58 -4.97 13.45
N CYS A 63 -6.58 -5.78 13.07
CA CYS A 63 -6.37 -7.09 13.67
C CYS A 63 -5.56 -6.99 14.97
N LEU A 64 -5.50 -8.07 15.76
CA LEU A 64 -4.71 -8.13 17.01
C LEU A 64 -3.23 -7.77 16.81
N GLY A 65 -2.66 -8.08 15.64
CA GLY A 65 -1.30 -7.69 15.29
C GLY A 65 -1.14 -6.16 15.21
N CYS A 66 -2.12 -5.47 14.62
CA CYS A 66 -2.13 -4.02 14.54
C CYS A 66 -2.19 -3.37 15.93
N ASP A 67 -2.94 -3.94 16.88
CA ASP A 67 -3.01 -3.41 18.24
C ASP A 67 -1.68 -3.54 18.98
N LYS A 68 -0.98 -4.67 18.78
CA LYS A 68 0.37 -4.87 19.32
C LYS A 68 1.42 -3.94 18.67
N GLU A 69 1.21 -3.55 17.42
CA GLU A 69 2.07 -2.64 16.68
C GLU A 69 1.90 -1.17 17.11
N LEU A 70 0.68 -0.76 17.49
CA LEU A 70 0.35 0.64 17.78
C LEU A 70 1.27 1.32 18.82
N PRO A 71 1.63 0.69 19.96
CA PRO A 71 2.56 1.28 20.91
C PRO A 71 3.92 1.62 20.29
N TYR A 72 4.47 0.76 19.45
CA TYR A 72 5.75 1.02 18.77
C TYR A 72 5.66 2.21 17.82
N PHE A 73 4.54 2.38 17.11
CA PHE A 73 4.30 3.56 16.28
C PHE A 73 4.25 4.86 17.10
N GLN A 74 3.64 4.80 18.29
CA GLN A 74 3.58 5.95 19.21
C GLN A 74 4.96 6.29 19.78
N GLU A 75 5.78 5.28 20.09
CA GLU A 75 7.17 5.46 20.51
C GLU A 75 8.01 6.12 19.41
N LEU A 76 7.89 5.66 18.16
CA LEU A 76 8.56 6.27 17.01
C LEU A 76 8.17 7.74 16.84
N HIS A 77 6.87 8.05 16.86
CA HIS A 77 6.41 9.44 16.79
C HIS A 77 6.99 10.27 17.95
N THR A 78 6.99 9.75 19.18
CA THR A 78 7.52 10.45 20.34
C THR A 78 9.02 10.73 20.23
N ALA A 79 9.80 9.76 19.75
CA ALA A 79 11.26 9.87 19.62
C ALA A 79 11.69 10.85 18.53
N TYR A 80 10.95 10.93 17.42
CA TYR A 80 11.37 11.66 16.23
C TYR A 80 10.58 12.95 15.95
N LYS A 81 9.47 13.22 16.66
CA LYS A 81 8.68 14.46 16.42
C LYS A 81 9.48 15.76 16.58
N ALA A 82 10.44 15.77 17.49
CA ALA A 82 11.34 16.92 17.68
C ALA A 82 12.38 17.08 16.55
N GLN A 83 12.56 16.03 15.73
CA GLN A 83 13.51 15.97 14.62
C GLN A 83 12.81 16.21 13.26
N GLY A 84 11.49 16.49 13.27
CA GLY A 84 10.71 16.80 12.08
C GLY A 84 9.83 15.66 11.57
N LEU A 85 9.56 14.62 12.38
CA LEU A 85 8.52 13.61 12.12
C LEU A 85 7.14 14.00 12.67
#